data_AF-A0A0P9ATH9-F1
#
_entry.id   AF-A0A0P9ATH9-F1
#
_cell.length_a   1.000
_cell.length_b   1.000
_cell.length_c   1.000
_cell.angle_alpha   90.00
_cell.angle_beta   90.00
_cell.angle_gamma   90.00
#
_symmetry.space_group_name_H-M   'P 1'
#
loop_
_entity.id
_entity.type
_entity.pdbx_description
1 polymer ?
#
loop_
_entity_poly.entity_id
_entity_poly.type
_entity_poly.pdbx_seq_one_letter_code
_entity_poly.pdbx_strand_id
1 'polypeptide(L)'
;MVKLIASLMLLAVVAQAYGDFKSKPESKSVLRELKNEASRQNQNQNPNRNEKKNHNHGEGQDQGCKGSLEVPEIPKGWIDMNQKCINKMRHQIQEEINASYQYLAMGAYFARDTVNRPGFAEHFFTAAKEEREHGSKLIEYLSMRGQLTDSITNLITVPTVAKQEWNNGAAALEEALELETKVTRSIRDVIKTCEGSKDNDYHLVDYLTGVYLEEQLHGQRDLAGKLTTLKKMLSTHGELGEFLFDKNL
;
A
#
# COMPACT_ATOMS: atom_id res chain seq x y z
N MET A 1 -32.67 7.82 -7.85
CA MET A 1 -33.32 6.70 -8.59
C MET A 1 -32.43 6.08 -9.67
N VAL A 2 -31.80 6.86 -10.55
CA VAL A 2 -30.98 6.32 -11.68
C VAL A 2 -29.77 5.49 -11.23
N LYS A 3 -29.05 5.90 -10.17
CA LYS A 3 -27.90 5.13 -9.64
C LYS A 3 -28.28 3.77 -9.02
N LEU A 4 -29.49 3.65 -8.45
CA LEU A 4 -29.97 2.40 -7.87
C LEU A 4 -30.31 1.37 -8.95
N ILE A 5 -30.88 1.84 -10.07
CA ILE A 5 -31.25 1.00 -11.21
C ILE A 5 -29.99 0.46 -11.92
N ALA A 6 -28.93 1.27 -12.06
CA ALA A 6 -27.67 0.84 -12.65
C ALA A 6 -26.98 -0.27 -11.81
N SER A 7 -27.04 -0.18 -10.48
CA SER A 7 -26.45 -1.17 -9.59
C SER A 7 -27.22 -2.51 -9.60
N LEU A 8 -28.56 -2.45 -9.66
CA LEU A 8 -29.41 -3.63 -9.82
C LEU A 8 -29.22 -4.33 -11.19
N MET A 9 -29.03 -3.55 -12.26
CA MET A 9 -28.72 -4.10 -13.59
C MET A 9 -27.36 -4.81 -13.60
N LEU A 10 -26.35 -4.24 -12.95
CA LEU A 10 -25.01 -4.85 -12.88
C LEU A 10 -25.04 -6.18 -12.10
N LEU A 11 -25.77 -6.24 -10.98
CA LEU A 11 -25.96 -7.48 -10.22
C LEU A 11 -26.71 -8.55 -11.02
N ALA A 12 -27.71 -8.16 -11.81
CA ALA A 12 -28.44 -9.09 -12.68
C ALA A 12 -27.55 -9.67 -13.79
N VAL A 13 -26.71 -8.85 -14.41
CA VAL A 13 -25.75 -9.30 -15.45
C VAL A 13 -24.71 -10.26 -14.87
N VAL A 14 -24.20 -9.98 -13.66
CA VAL A 14 -23.26 -10.88 -12.97
C VAL A 14 -23.93 -12.21 -12.60
N ALA A 15 -25.18 -12.18 -12.11
CA ALA A 15 -25.94 -13.38 -11.78
C ALA A 15 -26.24 -14.24 -13.02
N GLN A 16 -26.58 -13.61 -14.15
CA GLN A 16 -26.81 -14.28 -15.42
C GLN A 16 -25.54 -14.95 -15.95
N ALA A 17 -24.42 -14.22 -15.96
CA ALA A 17 -23.12 -14.75 -16.37
C ALA A 17 -22.65 -15.92 -15.49
N TYR A 18 -22.93 -15.87 -14.18
CA TYR A 18 -22.64 -16.97 -13.26
C TYR A 18 -23.53 -18.21 -13.54
N GLY A 19 -24.80 -18.01 -13.86
CA GLY A 19 -25.71 -19.08 -14.28
C GLY A 19 -25.25 -19.77 -15.57
N ASP A 20 -24.84 -18.99 -16.56
CA ASP A 20 -24.36 -19.47 -17.86
C ASP A 20 -23.00 -20.17 -17.77
N PHE A 21 -22.13 -19.77 -16.82
CA PHE A 21 -20.91 -20.50 -16.53
C PHE A 21 -21.22 -21.90 -15.98
N LYS A 22 -22.18 -22.02 -15.05
CA LYS A 22 -22.52 -23.27 -14.36
C LYS A 22 -23.26 -24.29 -15.26
N SER A 23 -23.87 -23.83 -16.35
CA SER A 23 -24.60 -24.69 -17.29
C SER A 23 -23.69 -25.39 -18.32
N LYS A 24 -22.47 -24.87 -18.55
CA LYS A 24 -21.49 -25.48 -19.47
C LYS A 24 -20.96 -26.82 -18.94
N PRO A 25 -20.79 -27.85 -19.79
CA PRO A 25 -20.29 -29.16 -19.36
C PRO A 25 -18.84 -29.12 -18.84
N GLU A 26 -18.00 -28.23 -19.38
CA GLU A 26 -16.60 -28.04 -18.95
C GLU A 26 -16.49 -27.44 -17.53
N SER A 27 -17.42 -26.57 -17.12
CA SER A 27 -17.37 -25.97 -15.77
C SER A 27 -17.72 -26.97 -14.67
N LYS A 28 -18.46 -28.04 -15.00
CA LYS A 28 -18.78 -29.12 -14.05
C LYS A 28 -17.56 -29.98 -13.71
N SER A 29 -16.58 -30.13 -14.61
CA SER A 29 -15.34 -30.86 -14.29
C SER A 29 -14.44 -30.01 -13.40
N VAL A 30 -14.29 -28.72 -13.70
CA VAL A 30 -13.52 -27.76 -12.89
C VAL A 30 -14.11 -27.63 -11.48
N LEU A 31 -15.44 -27.51 -11.36
CA LEU A 31 -16.11 -27.49 -10.06
C LEU A 31 -15.98 -28.80 -9.28
N ARG A 32 -15.79 -29.93 -9.97
CA ARG A 32 -15.57 -31.24 -9.34
C ARG A 32 -14.13 -31.37 -8.84
N GLU A 33 -13.15 -30.86 -9.59
CA GLU A 33 -11.74 -30.79 -9.17
C GLU A 33 -11.57 -29.89 -7.95
N LEU A 34 -12.14 -28.69 -7.95
CA LEU A 34 -12.08 -27.76 -6.81
C LEU A 34 -12.73 -28.33 -5.54
N LYS A 35 -13.83 -29.08 -5.67
CA LYS A 35 -14.45 -29.78 -4.53
C LYS A 35 -13.62 -30.94 -4.02
N ASN A 36 -12.93 -31.65 -4.91
CA ASN A 36 -12.03 -32.73 -4.53
C ASN A 36 -10.79 -32.21 -3.81
N GLU A 37 -10.24 -31.06 -4.22
CA GLU A 37 -9.14 -30.38 -3.52
C GLU A 37 -9.56 -29.86 -2.14
N ALA A 38 -10.71 -29.21 -2.03
CA ALA A 38 -11.24 -28.76 -0.74
C ALA A 38 -11.51 -29.93 0.23
N SER A 39 -11.91 -31.09 -0.29
CA SER A 39 -12.12 -32.30 0.52
C SER A 39 -10.81 -32.94 0.98
N ARG A 40 -9.74 -32.83 0.19
CA ARG A 40 -8.39 -33.30 0.57
C ARG A 40 -7.76 -32.44 1.66
N GLN A 41 -8.04 -31.13 1.67
CA GLN A 41 -7.51 -30.22 2.69
C GLN A 41 -8.21 -30.40 4.06
N ASN A 42 -9.49 -30.78 4.08
CA ASN A 42 -10.26 -30.97 5.32
C ASN A 42 -10.05 -32.31 6.04
N GLN A 43 -9.39 -33.29 5.43
CA GLN A 43 -9.09 -34.59 6.09
C GLN A 43 -7.81 -34.57 6.95
N ASN A 44 -6.99 -33.52 6.83
CA ASN A 44 -5.70 -33.41 7.55
C ASN A 44 -5.77 -32.60 8.86
N GLN A 45 -6.97 -32.32 9.39
CA GLN A 45 -7.12 -31.66 10.68
C GLN A 45 -8.06 -32.47 11.60
N ASN A 46 -7.50 -33.36 12.42
CA ASN A 46 -8.15 -33.82 13.63
C ASN A 46 -7.15 -33.91 14.80
N PRO A 47 -7.29 -33.11 15.87
CA PRO A 47 -6.34 -33.06 16.97
C PRO A 47 -6.83 -33.88 18.17
N ASN A 48 -6.47 -35.17 18.23
CA ASN A 48 -6.22 -35.93 19.47
C ASN A 48 -6.19 -37.46 19.22
N ARG A 49 -5.03 -38.08 19.44
CA ARG A 49 -4.95 -39.36 20.16
C ARG A 49 -3.51 -39.69 20.57
N ASN A 50 -3.27 -39.63 21.88
CA ASN A 50 -2.19 -40.35 22.53
C ASN A 50 -2.46 -41.85 22.44
N GLU A 51 -1.58 -42.63 21.81
CA GLU A 51 -1.47 -44.07 22.09
C GLU A 51 -0.06 -44.57 21.77
N LYS A 52 0.68 -44.93 22.83
CA LYS A 52 1.90 -45.73 22.74
C LYS A 52 1.51 -47.15 22.32
N LYS A 53 2.00 -47.64 21.17
CA LYS A 53 2.23 -49.07 20.94
C LYS A 53 3.47 -49.30 20.10
N ASN A 54 4.43 -50.01 20.70
CA ASN A 54 5.51 -50.71 20.03
C ASN A 54 4.93 -51.78 19.08
N HIS A 55 5.36 -51.78 17.82
CA HIS A 55 5.59 -53.01 17.08
C HIS A 55 6.58 -52.80 15.93
N ASN A 56 7.68 -53.55 15.99
CA ASN A 56 8.63 -53.78 14.91
C ASN A 56 7.95 -54.49 13.73
N HIS A 57 7.90 -53.87 12.55
CA HIS A 57 8.22 -54.52 11.26
C HIS A 57 8.08 -53.56 10.08
N GLY A 58 9.11 -53.52 9.24
CA GLY A 58 9.07 -52.95 7.90
C GLY A 58 9.63 -51.54 7.80
N GLU A 59 10.91 -51.41 7.50
CA GLU A 59 11.51 -50.18 6.97
C GLU A 59 10.89 -49.85 5.60
N GLY A 60 9.72 -49.21 5.63
CA GLY A 60 9.30 -48.31 4.56
C GLY A 60 9.84 -46.95 4.92
N GLN A 61 10.88 -46.50 4.23
CA GLN A 61 11.34 -45.12 4.32
C GLN A 61 10.19 -44.21 3.90
N ASP A 62 9.48 -43.64 4.87
CA ASP A 62 8.68 -42.44 4.66
C ASP A 62 9.67 -41.32 4.36
N GLN A 63 10.04 -41.20 3.09
CA GLN A 63 10.71 -40.04 2.53
C GLN A 63 9.69 -38.89 2.56
N GLY A 64 9.41 -38.39 3.76
CA GLY A 64 8.72 -37.13 3.93
C GLY A 64 9.42 -36.11 3.04
N CYS A 65 8.67 -35.42 2.18
CA CYS A 65 9.18 -34.48 1.21
C CYS A 65 9.96 -33.34 1.91
N LYS A 66 11.24 -33.58 2.20
CA LYS A 66 12.25 -32.60 2.60
C LYS A 66 12.80 -31.90 1.35
N GLY A 67 11.92 -31.51 0.45
CA GLY A 67 12.31 -30.75 -0.73
C GLY A 67 12.36 -29.28 -0.38
N SER A 68 13.49 -28.78 0.12
CA SER A 68 13.81 -27.38 -0.12
C SER A 68 14.00 -27.25 -1.63
N LEU A 69 13.10 -26.55 -2.31
CA LEU A 69 13.30 -26.23 -3.72
C LEU A 69 14.60 -25.43 -3.81
N GLU A 70 15.61 -25.97 -4.50
CA GLU A 70 16.85 -25.25 -4.75
C GLU A 70 16.53 -24.01 -5.59
N VAL A 71 17.04 -22.86 -5.17
CA VAL A 71 16.92 -21.62 -5.94
C VAL A 71 17.95 -21.69 -7.07
N PRO A 72 17.53 -21.72 -8.35
CA PRO A 72 18.47 -21.85 -9.45
C PRO A 72 19.33 -20.58 -9.56
N GLU A 73 20.63 -20.76 -9.78
CA GLU A 73 21.49 -19.64 -10.14
C GLU A 73 21.12 -19.10 -11.53
N ILE A 74 20.90 -17.80 -11.62
CA ILE A 74 20.63 -17.09 -12.88
C ILE A 74 21.76 -16.09 -13.17
N PRO A 75 21.99 -15.72 -14.45
CA PRO A 75 22.94 -14.66 -14.77
C PRO A 75 22.61 -13.35 -14.05
N LYS A 76 23.61 -12.72 -13.42
CA LYS A 76 23.45 -11.48 -12.63
C LYS A 76 23.86 -10.19 -13.36
N GLY A 77 24.28 -10.28 -14.62
CA GLY A 77 24.80 -9.13 -15.39
C GLY A 77 23.77 -8.02 -15.68
N TRP A 78 22.49 -8.26 -15.41
CA TRP A 78 21.41 -7.28 -15.54
C TRP A 78 21.16 -6.47 -14.25
N ILE A 79 21.79 -6.84 -13.14
CA ILE A 79 21.66 -6.16 -11.85
C ILE A 79 22.72 -5.06 -11.78
N ASP A 80 22.31 -3.81 -11.96
CA ASP A 80 23.20 -2.68 -12.25
C ASP A 80 23.01 -1.45 -11.35
N MET A 81 22.14 -1.52 -10.32
CA MET A 81 21.92 -0.39 -9.42
C MET A 81 23.12 -0.12 -8.50
N ASN A 82 23.48 1.15 -8.35
CA ASN A 82 24.50 1.58 -7.41
C ASN A 82 24.03 1.46 -5.95
N GLN A 83 24.90 1.00 -5.04
CA GLN A 83 24.56 0.85 -3.62
C GLN A 83 24.06 2.14 -2.96
N LYS A 84 24.58 3.31 -3.35
CA LYS A 84 24.12 4.59 -2.81
C LYS A 84 22.66 4.87 -3.22
N CYS A 85 22.29 4.55 -4.45
CA CYS A 85 20.91 4.64 -4.93
C CYS A 85 19.99 3.68 -4.18
N ILE A 86 20.41 2.43 -4.04
CA ILE A 86 19.64 1.41 -3.32
C ILE A 86 19.36 1.89 -1.89
N ASN A 87 20.38 2.40 -1.18
CA ASN A 87 20.21 2.91 0.18
C ASN A 87 19.27 4.12 0.24
N LYS A 88 19.36 5.04 -0.72
CA LYS A 88 18.46 6.19 -0.82
C LYS A 88 17.01 5.79 -1.11
N MET A 89 16.80 4.83 -2.00
CA MET A 89 15.48 4.27 -2.30
C MET A 89 14.88 3.55 -1.08
N ARG A 90 15.68 2.76 -0.37
CA ARG A 90 15.26 2.11 0.89
C ARG A 90 14.86 3.12 1.96
N HIS A 91 15.61 4.22 2.08
CA HIS A 91 15.23 5.32 2.96
C HIS A 91 13.94 6.00 2.51
N GLN A 92 13.77 6.24 1.20
CA GLN A 92 12.55 6.84 0.67
C GLN A 92 11.32 5.98 0.95
N ILE A 93 11.42 4.65 0.83
CA ILE A 93 10.35 3.73 1.25
C ILE A 93 9.93 3.99 2.71
N GLN A 94 10.88 4.16 3.62
CA GLN A 94 10.56 4.48 5.01
C GLN A 94 9.88 5.85 5.14
N GLU A 95 10.30 6.86 4.38
CA GLU A 95 9.66 8.18 4.40
C GLU A 95 8.19 8.12 3.94
N GLU A 96 7.86 7.39 2.87
CA GLU A 96 6.46 7.24 2.43
C GLU A 96 5.62 6.49 3.47
N ILE A 97 6.19 5.45 4.11
CA ILE A 97 5.48 4.70 5.15
C ILE A 97 5.28 5.55 6.42
N ASN A 98 6.25 6.41 6.76
CA ASN A 98 6.09 7.39 7.85
C ASN A 98 4.97 8.39 7.53
N ALA A 99 4.93 8.92 6.29
CA ALA A 99 3.89 9.84 5.85
C ALA A 99 2.50 9.19 5.91
N SER A 100 2.38 7.95 5.42
CA SER A 100 1.16 7.14 5.52
C SER A 100 0.63 7.04 6.96
N TYR A 101 1.51 6.76 7.92
CA TYR A 101 1.12 6.66 9.34
C TYR A 101 0.71 8.02 9.93
N GLN A 102 1.38 9.10 9.54
CA GLN A 102 1.02 10.45 9.99
C GLN A 102 -0.36 10.85 9.45
N TYR A 103 -0.64 10.59 8.17
CA TYR A 103 -1.96 10.82 7.59
C TYR A 103 -3.05 9.94 8.21
N LEU A 104 -2.73 8.69 8.55
CA LEU A 104 -3.67 7.82 9.25
C LEU A 104 -4.07 8.40 10.62
N ALA A 105 -3.11 9.01 11.34
CA ALA A 105 -3.37 9.69 12.59
C ALA A 105 -4.21 10.97 12.42
N MET A 106 -3.96 11.75 11.37
CA MET A 106 -4.79 12.91 11.01
C MET A 106 -6.23 12.47 10.72
N GLY A 107 -6.43 11.44 9.90
CA GLY A 107 -7.75 10.90 9.59
C GLY A 107 -8.48 10.42 10.85
N ALA A 108 -7.78 9.68 11.72
CA ALA A 108 -8.32 9.23 12.99
C ALA A 108 -8.71 10.37 13.94
N TYR A 109 -7.96 11.48 13.93
CA TYR A 109 -8.29 12.67 14.73
C TYR A 109 -9.60 13.31 14.28
N PHE A 110 -9.76 13.58 12.98
CA PHE A 110 -10.96 14.22 12.46
C PHE A 110 -12.21 13.33 12.50
N ALA A 111 -12.02 12.00 12.59
CA ALA A 111 -13.09 11.02 12.77
C ALA A 111 -13.63 10.93 14.22
N ARG A 112 -12.96 11.55 15.21
CA ARG A 112 -13.46 11.57 16.60
C ARG A 112 -14.81 12.25 16.66
N ASP A 113 -15.73 11.76 17.50
CA ASP A 113 -17.04 12.37 17.75
C ASP A 113 -16.94 13.81 18.30
N THR A 114 -15.89 14.11 19.06
CA THR A 114 -15.57 15.43 19.60
C THR A 114 -15.00 16.43 18.59
N VAL A 115 -14.58 15.98 17.40
CA VAL A 115 -14.08 16.82 16.30
C VAL A 115 -15.08 16.84 15.14
N ASN A 116 -15.51 15.65 14.71
CA ASN A 116 -16.56 15.38 13.74
C ASN A 116 -16.43 16.19 12.45
N ARG A 117 -15.33 15.97 11.73
CA ARG A 117 -15.05 16.54 10.40
C ARG A 117 -14.83 15.41 9.38
N PRO A 118 -15.92 14.76 8.92
CA PRO A 118 -15.82 13.57 8.08
C PRO A 118 -15.13 13.80 6.73
N GLY A 119 -15.24 14.99 6.12
CA GLY A 119 -14.56 15.29 4.86
C GLY A 119 -13.04 15.36 5.05
N PHE A 120 -12.58 15.97 6.14
CA PHE A 120 -11.16 15.91 6.51
C PHE A 120 -10.69 14.49 6.82
N ALA A 121 -11.51 13.72 7.55
CA ALA A 121 -11.17 12.33 7.87
C ALA A 121 -10.98 11.49 6.59
N GLU A 122 -11.93 11.57 5.65
CA GLU A 122 -11.85 10.88 4.35
C GLU A 122 -10.64 11.34 3.52
N HIS A 123 -10.40 12.65 3.46
CA HIS A 123 -9.24 13.20 2.77
C HIS A 123 -7.92 12.62 3.29
N PHE A 124 -7.71 12.63 4.61
CA PHE A 124 -6.46 12.12 5.18
C PHE A 124 -6.36 10.59 5.19
N PHE A 125 -7.46 9.85 5.29
CA PHE A 125 -7.41 8.40 5.06
C PHE A 125 -7.06 8.04 3.61
N THR A 126 -7.51 8.85 2.65
CA THR A 126 -7.15 8.70 1.23
C THR A 126 -5.65 8.97 1.05
N ALA A 127 -5.14 10.08 1.57
CA ALA A 127 -3.71 10.39 1.54
C ALA A 127 -2.87 9.30 2.22
N ALA A 128 -3.31 8.77 3.36
CA ALA A 128 -2.61 7.66 4.03
C ALA A 128 -2.50 6.40 3.15
N LYS A 129 -3.54 6.11 2.36
CA LYS A 129 -3.54 5.00 1.40
C LYS A 129 -2.60 5.27 0.24
N GLU A 130 -2.63 6.47 -0.32
CA GLU A 130 -1.76 6.91 -1.42
C GLU A 130 -0.28 6.80 -1.04
N GLU A 131 0.13 7.28 0.14
CA GLU A 131 1.51 7.17 0.59
C GLU A 131 1.97 5.72 0.81
N ARG A 132 1.07 4.83 1.24
CA ARG A 132 1.37 3.40 1.31
C ARG A 132 1.57 2.79 -0.08
N GLU A 133 0.82 3.25 -1.08
CA GLU A 133 1.00 2.86 -2.47
C GLU A 133 2.32 3.38 -3.04
N HIS A 134 2.73 4.62 -2.72
CA HIS A 134 4.05 5.15 -3.06
C HIS A 134 5.18 4.27 -2.51
N GLY A 135 5.14 3.93 -1.22
CA GLY A 135 6.11 3.02 -0.61
C GLY A 135 6.15 1.65 -1.31
N SER A 136 4.98 1.12 -1.70
CA SER A 136 4.87 -0.17 -2.40
C SER A 136 5.46 -0.10 -3.81
N LYS A 137 5.17 0.96 -4.58
CA LYS A 137 5.74 1.19 -5.92
C LYS A 137 7.28 1.25 -5.89
N LEU A 138 7.87 1.87 -4.86
CA LEU A 138 9.34 1.91 -4.69
C LEU A 138 9.93 0.52 -4.38
N ILE A 139 9.23 -0.31 -3.59
CA ILE A 139 9.62 -1.70 -3.32
C ILE A 139 9.58 -2.53 -4.62
N GLU A 140 8.52 -2.37 -5.41
CA GLU A 140 8.39 -3.01 -6.71
C GLU A 140 9.50 -2.56 -7.67
N TYR A 141 9.84 -1.27 -7.69
CA TYR A 141 10.94 -0.74 -8.50
C TYR A 141 12.28 -1.39 -8.12
N LEU A 142 12.60 -1.47 -6.82
CA LEU A 142 13.82 -2.14 -6.36
C LEU A 142 13.85 -3.62 -6.75
N SER A 143 12.72 -4.32 -6.61
CA SER A 143 12.59 -5.73 -6.98
C SER A 143 12.76 -5.93 -8.48
N MET A 144 12.17 -5.06 -9.30
CA MET A 144 12.33 -5.02 -10.77
C MET A 144 13.79 -4.88 -11.19
N ARG A 145 14.61 -4.19 -10.38
CA ARG A 145 16.05 -3.99 -10.61
C ARG A 145 16.94 -5.03 -9.92
N GLY A 146 16.35 -6.17 -9.53
CA GLY A 146 17.06 -7.31 -8.96
C GLY A 146 17.56 -7.11 -7.54
N GLN A 147 17.00 -6.14 -6.81
CA GLN A 147 17.33 -5.89 -5.41
C GLN A 147 16.36 -6.63 -4.47
N LEU A 148 16.60 -6.50 -3.16
CA LEU A 148 15.76 -7.07 -2.08
C LEU A 148 15.77 -8.60 -1.99
N THR A 149 16.78 -9.29 -2.53
CA THR A 149 16.89 -10.76 -2.51
C THR A 149 17.32 -11.32 -1.15
N ASP A 150 18.16 -10.61 -0.40
CA ASP A 150 18.87 -11.21 0.74
C ASP A 150 18.38 -10.69 2.11
N SER A 151 17.85 -9.47 2.20
CA SER A 151 17.38 -8.90 3.46
C SER A 151 16.28 -7.83 3.30
N ILE A 152 15.07 -8.20 3.73
CA ILE A 152 13.90 -7.32 3.84
C ILE A 152 13.61 -6.90 5.29
N THR A 153 14.29 -7.51 6.28
CA THR A 153 13.99 -7.38 7.71
C THR A 153 14.12 -5.94 8.24
N ASN A 154 14.94 -5.11 7.60
CA ASN A 154 15.16 -3.70 7.97
C ASN A 154 14.74 -2.75 6.84
N LEU A 155 13.75 -3.14 6.04
CA LEU A 155 13.22 -2.27 4.98
C LEU A 155 12.24 -1.24 5.53
N ILE A 156 11.42 -1.65 6.50
CA ILE A 156 10.43 -0.81 7.17
C ILE A 156 10.57 -1.03 8.68
N THR A 157 10.75 0.05 9.42
CA THR A 157 10.54 0.11 10.86
C THR A 157 9.13 0.62 11.13
N VAL A 158 8.48 0.09 12.17
CA VAL A 158 7.13 0.53 12.57
C VAL A 158 7.19 2.02 12.92
N PRO A 159 6.46 2.89 12.19
CA PRO A 159 6.50 4.32 12.46
C PRO A 159 5.84 4.67 13.79
N THR A 160 6.37 5.70 14.43
CA THR A 160 5.69 6.39 15.53
C THR A 160 5.02 7.65 14.99
N VAL A 161 3.76 7.89 15.36
CA VAL A 161 3.04 9.11 15.02
C VAL A 161 3.56 10.28 15.86
N ALA A 162 4.04 11.33 15.21
CA ALA A 162 4.70 12.45 15.89
C ALA A 162 3.71 13.41 16.57
N LYS A 163 2.51 13.58 15.99
CA LYS A 163 1.46 14.48 16.48
C LYS A 163 0.09 13.86 16.29
N GLN A 164 -0.78 14.07 17.29
CA GLN A 164 -2.07 13.38 17.41
C GLN A 164 -3.27 14.32 17.63
N GLU A 165 -3.02 15.63 17.67
CA GLU A 165 -4.04 16.66 17.90
C GLU A 165 -3.77 17.88 17.03
N TRP A 166 -4.85 18.48 16.52
CA TRP A 166 -4.79 19.65 15.64
C TRP A 166 -5.87 20.66 16.02
N ASN A 167 -5.48 21.91 16.24
CA ASN A 167 -6.42 22.96 16.67
C ASN A 167 -7.61 23.14 15.71
N ASN A 168 -7.37 22.97 14.41
CA ASN A 168 -8.37 23.06 13.35
C ASN A 168 -7.81 22.39 12.07
N GLY A 169 -8.67 22.24 11.05
CA GLY A 169 -8.34 21.72 9.73
C GLY A 169 -7.25 22.52 9.01
N ALA A 170 -7.13 23.83 9.26
CA ALA A 170 -6.06 24.63 8.65
C ALA A 170 -4.69 24.26 9.21
N ALA A 171 -4.59 24.00 10.52
CA ALA A 171 -3.37 23.52 11.14
C ALA A 171 -2.97 22.12 10.63
N ALA A 172 -3.95 21.26 10.33
CA ALA A 172 -3.69 19.95 9.74
C ALA A 172 -3.24 20.04 8.27
N LEU A 173 -3.88 20.88 7.45
CA LEU A 173 -3.48 21.10 6.07
C LEU A 173 -2.10 21.76 5.95
N GLU A 174 -1.74 22.64 6.90
CA GLU A 174 -0.40 23.23 6.97
C GLU A 174 0.66 22.17 7.26
N GLU A 175 0.41 21.28 8.22
CA GLU A 175 1.30 20.16 8.52
C GLU A 175 1.39 19.16 7.36
N ALA A 176 0.28 18.87 6.68
CA ALA A 176 0.27 18.04 5.47
C ALA A 176 1.15 18.67 4.37
N LEU A 177 1.02 19.98 4.14
CA LEU A 177 1.85 20.68 3.16
C LEU A 177 3.34 20.67 3.53
N GLU A 178 3.68 20.80 4.81
CA GLU A 178 5.06 20.68 5.30
C GLU A 178 5.61 19.27 5.12
N LEU A 179 4.79 18.25 5.41
CA LEU A 179 5.12 16.84 5.20
C LEU A 179 5.40 16.56 3.72
N GLU A 180 4.50 16.95 2.81
CA GLU A 180 4.71 16.81 1.37
C GLU A 180 5.96 17.55 0.88
N THR A 181 6.21 18.73 1.42
CA THR A 181 7.43 19.49 1.10
C THR A 181 8.69 18.74 1.53
N LYS A 182 8.66 18.07 2.68
CA LYS A 182 9.78 17.23 3.16
C LYS A 182 9.97 16.02 2.26
N VAL A 183 8.90 15.29 1.92
CA VAL A 183 8.93 14.11 1.05
C VAL A 183 9.49 14.47 -0.33
N THR A 184 9.02 15.56 -0.94
CA THR A 184 9.54 16.03 -2.24
C THR A 184 11.02 16.38 -2.20
N ARG A 185 11.50 17.03 -1.12
CA ARG A 185 12.94 17.29 -0.96
C ARG A 185 13.72 15.99 -0.86
N SER A 186 13.20 15.00 -0.13
CA SER A 186 13.81 13.68 -0.03
C SER A 186 13.91 13.00 -1.41
N ILE A 187 12.83 12.99 -2.21
CA ILE A 187 12.83 12.45 -3.58
C ILE A 187 13.88 13.16 -4.46
N ARG A 188 13.94 14.50 -4.41
CA ARG A 188 14.97 15.26 -5.15
C ARG A 188 16.39 14.88 -4.74
N ASP A 189 16.61 14.54 -3.48
CA ASP A 189 17.92 14.09 -3.00
C ASP A 189 18.25 12.66 -3.42
N VAL A 190 17.24 11.77 -3.57
CA VAL A 190 17.41 10.46 -4.23
C VAL A 190 17.86 10.68 -5.68
N ILE A 191 17.15 11.51 -6.43
CA ILE A 191 17.45 11.82 -7.84
C ILE A 191 18.89 12.32 -7.99
N LYS A 192 19.28 13.36 -7.23
CA LYS A 192 20.65 13.91 -7.29
C LYS A 192 21.71 12.84 -6.99
N THR A 193 21.45 11.97 -6.01
CA THR A 193 22.39 10.91 -5.62
C THR A 193 22.58 9.91 -6.77
N CYS A 194 21.51 9.62 -7.50
CA CYS A 194 21.50 8.63 -8.57
C CYS A 194 21.94 9.15 -9.92
N GLU A 195 21.75 10.44 -10.18
CA GLU A 195 22.26 11.10 -11.37
C GLU A 195 23.75 11.42 -11.25
N GLY A 196 24.20 11.91 -10.08
CA GLY A 196 25.59 12.35 -9.84
C GLY A 196 26.60 11.22 -9.58
N SER A 197 26.15 9.98 -9.72
CA SER A 197 26.94 8.76 -9.60
C SER A 197 27.87 8.58 -10.82
N LYS A 198 29.00 7.87 -10.68
CA LYS A 198 29.80 7.44 -11.86
C LYS A 198 28.98 6.54 -12.79
N ASP A 199 28.04 5.81 -12.21
CA ASP A 199 27.06 4.96 -12.87
C ASP A 199 25.71 5.66 -12.71
N ASN A 200 25.41 6.60 -13.61
CA ASN A 200 24.16 7.36 -13.60
C ASN A 200 22.98 6.42 -13.87
N ASP A 201 22.02 6.37 -12.95
CA ASP A 201 20.83 5.54 -13.07
C ASP A 201 19.70 6.32 -13.78
N TYR A 202 19.83 6.47 -15.09
CA TYR A 202 18.91 7.29 -15.91
C TYR A 202 17.45 6.86 -15.76
N HIS A 203 17.18 5.55 -15.73
CA HIS A 203 15.81 5.04 -15.61
C HIS A 203 15.21 5.34 -14.23
N LEU A 204 16.00 5.28 -13.15
CA LEU A 204 15.52 5.67 -11.82
C LEU A 204 15.28 7.18 -11.74
N VAL A 205 16.18 7.98 -12.30
CA VAL A 205 16.04 9.45 -12.36
C VAL A 205 14.78 9.84 -13.12
N ASP A 206 14.54 9.24 -14.30
CA ASP A 206 13.34 9.46 -15.09
C ASP A 206 12.08 9.06 -14.33
N TYR A 207 12.04 7.85 -13.75
CA TYR A 207 10.90 7.36 -12.98
C TYR A 207 10.53 8.27 -11.80
N LEU A 208 11.51 8.66 -10.98
CA LEU A 208 11.27 9.55 -9.84
C LEU A 208 10.86 10.96 -10.29
N THR A 209 11.38 11.43 -11.42
CA THR A 209 11.05 12.78 -11.93
C THR A 209 9.67 12.82 -12.59
N GLY A 210 9.36 11.87 -13.47
CA GLY A 210 8.14 11.85 -14.25
C GLY A 210 6.90 11.34 -13.51
N VAL A 211 7.09 10.48 -12.50
CA VAL A 211 5.98 9.94 -11.70
C VAL A 211 5.88 10.66 -10.37
N TYR A 212 6.92 10.57 -9.52
CA TYR A 212 6.83 11.05 -8.14
C TYR A 212 6.86 12.56 -8.03
N LEU A 213 7.81 13.25 -8.69
CA LEU A 213 7.86 14.71 -8.60
C LEU A 213 6.63 15.38 -9.23
N GLU A 214 6.03 14.78 -10.26
CA GLU A 214 4.77 15.26 -10.83
C GLU A 214 3.63 15.16 -9.80
N GLU A 215 3.42 13.97 -9.21
CA GLU A 215 2.40 13.74 -8.16
C GLU A 215 2.62 14.69 -6.96
N GLN A 216 3.85 14.81 -6.47
CA GLN A 216 4.19 15.69 -5.35
C GLN A 216 3.85 17.17 -5.62
N LEU A 217 4.17 17.69 -6.81
CA LEU A 217 3.95 19.10 -7.12
C LEU A 217 2.46 19.42 -7.28
N HIS A 218 1.67 18.51 -7.82
CA HIS A 218 0.21 18.63 -7.85
C HIS A 218 -0.38 18.56 -6.43
N GLY A 219 0.05 17.61 -5.61
CA GLY A 219 -0.39 17.45 -4.22
C GLY A 219 -0.10 18.69 -3.37
N GLN A 220 1.13 19.22 -3.43
CA GLN A 220 1.49 20.47 -2.75
C GLN A 220 0.63 21.65 -3.21
N ARG A 221 0.39 21.78 -4.52
CA ARG A 221 -0.43 22.86 -5.05
C ARG A 221 -1.87 22.76 -4.57
N ASP A 222 -2.44 21.55 -4.54
CA ASP A 222 -3.78 21.30 -4.04
C ASP A 222 -3.90 21.64 -2.54
N LEU A 223 -3.01 21.12 -1.70
CA LEU A 223 -2.95 21.41 -0.26
C LEU A 223 -2.81 22.91 0.03
N ALA A 224 -1.91 23.60 -0.68
CA ALA A 224 -1.73 25.05 -0.53
C ALA A 224 -3.01 25.84 -0.92
N GLY A 225 -3.74 25.36 -1.93
CA GLY A 225 -5.03 25.94 -2.34
C GLY A 225 -6.13 25.73 -1.30
N LYS A 226 -6.26 24.51 -0.79
CA LYS A 226 -7.17 24.15 0.31
C LYS A 226 -6.88 24.98 1.56
N LEU A 227 -5.61 25.05 1.98
CA LEU A 227 -5.15 25.82 3.13
C LEU A 227 -5.49 27.31 3.00
N THR A 228 -5.21 27.91 1.84
CA THR A 228 -5.53 29.33 1.58
C THR A 228 -7.03 29.59 1.68
N THR A 229 -7.84 28.71 1.11
CA THR A 229 -9.30 28.84 1.11
C THR A 229 -9.86 28.73 2.53
N LEU A 230 -9.42 27.72 3.28
CA LEU A 230 -9.86 27.50 4.65
C LEU A 230 -9.40 28.62 5.58
N LYS A 231 -8.15 29.09 5.48
CA LYS A 231 -7.67 30.26 6.27
C LYS A 231 -8.54 31.49 6.04
N LYS A 232 -8.99 31.75 4.80
CA LYS A 232 -9.94 32.83 4.50
C LYS A 232 -11.30 32.59 5.17
N MET A 233 -11.87 31.40 5.04
CA MET A 233 -13.17 31.06 5.65
C MET A 233 -13.15 31.13 7.17
N LEU A 234 -12.07 30.68 7.80
CA LEU A 234 -11.86 30.80 9.25
C LEU A 234 -11.78 32.27 9.68
N SER A 235 -11.07 33.11 8.92
CA SER A 235 -10.93 34.54 9.26
C SER A 235 -12.25 35.32 9.21
N THR A 236 -13.19 34.92 8.34
CA THR A 236 -14.47 35.61 8.19
C THR A 236 -15.63 34.95 8.96
N HIS A 237 -15.59 33.63 9.15
CA HIS A 237 -16.72 32.85 9.68
C HIS A 237 -16.35 31.84 10.78
N GLY A 238 -15.09 31.77 11.22
CA GLY A 238 -14.64 30.89 12.30
C GLY A 238 -15.02 29.43 12.06
N GLU A 239 -15.52 28.76 13.11
CA GLU A 239 -15.97 27.35 13.09
C GLU A 239 -16.99 27.03 11.99
N LEU A 240 -17.88 27.96 11.65
CA LEU A 240 -18.83 27.76 10.56
C LEU A 240 -18.12 27.66 9.21
N GLY A 241 -17.05 28.43 9.02
CA GLY A 241 -16.20 28.37 7.83
C GLY A 241 -15.56 26.99 7.66
N GLU A 242 -15.01 26.43 8.74
CA GLU A 242 -14.44 25.08 8.71
C GLU A 242 -15.50 24.01 8.47
N PHE A 243 -16.65 24.10 9.14
CA PHE A 243 -17.76 23.18 8.94
C PHE A 243 -18.21 23.15 7.48
N LEU A 244 -18.38 24.31 6.84
CA LEU A 244 -18.76 24.40 5.44
C LEU A 244 -17.67 23.89 4.50
N PHE A 245 -16.40 24.13 4.81
CA PHE A 245 -15.29 23.59 4.05
C PHE A 245 -15.26 22.06 4.09
N ASP A 246 -15.44 21.48 5.29
CA ASP A 246 -15.52 20.03 5.50
C ASP A 246 -16.60 19.35 4.65
N LYS A 247 -17.74 20.01 4.42
CA LYS A 247 -18.81 19.45 3.58
C LYS A 247 -18.51 19.45 2.08
N ASN A 248 -17.48 20.17 1.65
CA ASN A 248 -17.08 20.27 0.25
C ASN A 248 -15.68 19.70 -0.03
N LEU A 249 -15.09 19.02 0.96
CA LEU A 249 -13.80 18.34 0.82
C LEU A 249 -13.91 17.08 -0.04
#